data_AF-A0A967ZCM9-F1
#
_entry.id   AF-A0A967ZCM9-F1
#
_cell.length_a   1.000
_cell.length_b   1.000
_cell.length_c   1.000
_cell.angle_alpha   90.00
_cell.angle_beta   90.00
_cell.angle_gamma   90.00
#
_symmetry.space_group_name_H-M   'P 1'
#
loop_
_entity.id
_entity.type
_entity.pdbx_description
1 polymer ?
#
loop_
_entity_poly.entity_id
_entity_poly.type
_entity_poly.pdbx_seq_one_letter_code
_entity_poly.pdbx_strand_id
1 'polypeptide(L)'
;LGAAPSDCCLVPESRQELTTEGGLDVVAHRDKVAAACERLSEKGIRVSLFIDPEERQLEAAVACGAPVVELHTGTFADAPTTA
;
A
#
# COMPACT_ATOMS: atom_id res chain seq x y z
N LEU A 1 16.17 10.35 2.20
CA LEU A 1 15.00 10.84 1.44
C LEU A 1 15.26 12.31 1.17
N GLY A 2 15.69 12.63 -0.06
CA GLY A 2 16.03 14.00 -0.48
C GLY A 2 14.87 14.72 -1.17
N ALA A 3 13.97 13.98 -1.81
CA ALA A 3 12.63 14.46 -2.13
C ALA A 3 11.77 14.33 -0.88
N ALA A 4 11.19 15.43 -0.39
CA ALA A 4 10.27 15.46 0.74
C ALA A 4 8.85 15.74 0.22
N PRO A 5 8.19 14.76 -0.42
CA PRO A 5 6.85 14.95 -0.94
C PRO A 5 5.85 15.07 0.22
N SER A 6 4.69 15.68 -0.05
CA SER A 6 3.58 15.70 0.91
C SER A 6 3.02 14.30 1.17
N ASP A 7 3.02 13.44 0.15
CA ASP A 7 2.41 12.12 0.14
C ASP A 7 3.37 11.07 -0.44
N CYS A 8 3.31 9.84 0.08
CA CYS A 8 4.05 8.71 -0.47
C CYS A 8 3.19 7.44 -0.37
N CYS A 9 2.87 6.84 -1.52
CA CYS A 9 2.15 5.56 -1.59
C CYS A 9 3.16 4.41 -1.71
N LEU A 10 3.10 3.44 -0.80
CA LEU A 10 3.88 2.21 -0.86
C LEU A 10 3.09 1.16 -1.65
N VAL A 11 3.71 0.66 -2.72
CA VAL A 11 3.16 -0.34 -3.63
C VAL A 11 4.06 -1.60 -3.63
N PRO A 12 3.53 -2.79 -3.93
CA PRO A 12 4.37 -3.95 -4.18
C PRO A 12 5.17 -3.75 -5.47
N GLU A 13 6.39 -4.27 -5.53
CA GLU A 13 7.20 -4.29 -6.74
C GLU A 13 8.05 -5.56 -6.75
N SER A 14 7.91 -6.39 -7.78
CA SER A 14 8.91 -7.37 -8.14
C SER A 14 9.69 -6.92 -9.38
N ARG A 15 10.95 -7.35 -9.51
CA ARG A 15 11.81 -7.02 -10.66
C ARG A 15 11.27 -7.48 -12.02
N GLN A 16 10.24 -8.33 -12.03
CA GLN A 16 9.66 -8.94 -13.23
C GLN A 16 8.24 -8.43 -13.51
N GLU A 17 7.63 -7.65 -12.61
CA GLU A 17 6.31 -7.07 -12.80
C GLU A 17 6.39 -5.78 -13.63
N LEU A 18 5.60 -5.72 -14.71
CA LEU A 18 5.39 -4.52 -15.52
C LEU A 18 4.27 -3.63 -14.92
N THR A 19 3.35 -4.23 -14.16
CA THR A 19 2.22 -3.61 -13.43
C THR A 19 2.02 -4.36 -12.11
N THR A 20 1.51 -3.70 -11.06
CA THR A 20 1.15 -4.35 -9.80
C THR A 20 -0.06 -5.26 -10.02
N GLU A 21 0.13 -6.57 -9.92
CA GLU A 21 -0.95 -7.56 -10.10
C GLU A 21 -1.87 -7.66 -8.85
N GLY A 22 -1.43 -7.13 -7.71
CA GLY A 22 -2.18 -7.12 -6.46
C GLY A 22 -1.76 -5.99 -5.52
N GLY A 23 -2.44 -5.88 -4.39
CA GLY A 23 -2.08 -4.97 -3.32
C GLY A 23 -0.82 -5.39 -2.55
N LEU A 24 -0.26 -4.47 -1.78
CA LEU A 24 0.84 -4.75 -0.87
C LEU A 24 0.37 -5.73 0.22
N ASP A 25 1.08 -6.84 0.40
CA ASP A 25 0.80 -7.77 1.51
C ASP A 25 1.37 -7.23 2.83
N VAL A 26 0.58 -6.41 3.51
CA VAL A 26 0.95 -5.78 4.78
C VAL A 26 0.99 -6.81 5.91
N VAL A 27 0.08 -7.79 5.89
CA VAL A 27 0.03 -8.86 6.89
C VAL A 27 1.34 -9.65 6.89
N ALA A 28 1.84 -10.07 5.72
CA ALA A 28 3.08 -10.84 5.61
C ALA A 28 4.35 -10.02 5.89
N HIS A 29 4.30 -8.69 5.73
CA HIS A 29 5.46 -7.81 5.81
C HIS A 29 5.37 -6.73 6.90
N ARG A 30 4.56 -6.97 7.93
CA ARG A 30 4.21 -5.99 8.98
C ARG A 30 5.39 -5.17 9.51
N ASP A 31 6.45 -5.83 9.97
CA ASP A 31 7.59 -5.12 10.58
C ASP A 31 8.33 -4.22 9.57
N LYS A 32 8.46 -4.67 8.32
CA LYS A 32 9.11 -3.91 7.25
C LYS A 32 8.24 -2.71 6.85
N VAL A 33 6.93 -2.91 6.74
CA VAL A 33 5.98 -1.83 6.39
C VAL A 33 5.89 -0.79 7.50
N ALA A 34 5.82 -1.21 8.77
CA ALA A 34 5.81 -0.32 9.92
C ALA A 34 7.08 0.55 9.98
N ALA A 35 8.26 -0.05 9.81
CA ALA A 35 9.52 0.68 9.77
C ALA A 35 9.58 1.70 8.60
N ALA A 36 9.00 1.36 7.45
CA ALA A 36 8.89 2.29 6.32
C ALA A 36 7.94 3.45 6.63
N CYS A 37 6.78 3.16 7.23
CA CYS A 37 5.80 4.17 7.64
C CYS A 37 6.39 5.15 8.66
N GLU A 38 7.09 4.64 9.68
CA GLU A 38 7.78 5.44 10.70
C GLU A 38 8.80 6.38 10.05
N ARG A 39 9.73 5.84 9.27
CA ARG A 39 10.81 6.62 8.63
C ARG A 39 10.29 7.73 7.69
N LEU A 40 9.18 7.49 7.01
CA LEU A 40 8.53 8.49 6.16
C LEU A 40 7.80 9.54 7.02
N SER A 41 7.08 9.10 8.05
CA SER A 41 6.33 9.97 8.96
C SER A 41 7.23 10.90 9.77
N GLU A 42 8.42 10.45 10.19
CA GLU A 42 9.44 11.29 10.83
C GLU A 42 9.88 12.48 9.98
N LYS A 43 9.65 12.42 8.67
CA LYS A 43 9.92 13.50 7.72
C LYS A 43 8.70 14.34 7.38
N GLY A 44 7.56 14.11 8.05
CA GLY A 44 6.30 14.79 7.80
C GLY A 44 5.61 14.34 6.51
N ILE A 45 5.98 13.17 5.96
CA ILE A 45 5.39 12.63 4.73
C ILE A 45 4.14 11.83 5.12
N ARG A 46 2.99 12.12 4.51
CA ARG A 46 1.76 11.34 4.70
C ARG A 46 1.87 10.04 3.90
N VAL A 47 1.89 8.91 4.61
CA VAL A 47 2.06 7.59 4.00
C VAL A 47 0.69 7.01 3.61
N SER A 48 0.61 6.46 2.41
CA SER A 48 -0.48 5.61 1.95
C SER A 48 0.04 4.20 1.68
N LEU A 49 -0.78 3.18 1.96
CA LEU A 49 -0.50 1.79 1.57
C LEU A 49 -1.50 1.37 0.50
N PHE A 50 -1.00 0.93 -0.66
CA PHE A 50 -1.83 0.34 -1.71
C PHE A 50 -2.13 -1.11 -1.35
N ILE A 51 -3.39 -1.45 -1.07
CA ILE A 51 -3.80 -2.78 -0.58
C ILE A 51 -5.02 -3.30 -1.34
N ASP A 52 -5.18 -4.62 -1.37
CA ASP A 52 -6.43 -5.23 -1.81
C ASP A 52 -7.56 -4.91 -0.82
N PRO A 53 -8.84 -4.89 -1.26
CA PRO A 53 -9.99 -4.56 -0.42
C PRO A 53 -10.36 -5.70 0.55
N GLU A 54 -9.42 -6.04 1.44
CA GLU A 54 -9.54 -7.08 2.46
C GLU A 54 -9.37 -6.51 3.87
N GLU A 55 -10.29 -6.85 4.79
CA GLU A 55 -10.29 -6.34 6.17
C GLU A 55 -8.96 -6.59 6.89
N ARG A 56 -8.36 -7.78 6.74
CA ARG A 56 -7.07 -8.11 7.36
C ARG A 56 -5.92 -7.21 6.90
N GLN A 57 -5.93 -6.78 5.63
CA GLN A 57 -4.90 -5.88 5.09
C GLN A 57 -5.11 -4.47 5.63
N LEU A 58 -6.38 -4.03 5.75
CA LEU A 58 -6.74 -2.75 6.35
C LEU A 58 -6.33 -2.66 7.83
N GLU A 59 -6.65 -3.69 8.62
CA GLU A 59 -6.25 -3.77 10.03
C GLU A 59 -4.73 -3.75 10.19
N ALA A 60 -4.01 -4.49 9.35
CA ALA A 60 -2.56 -4.50 9.34
C ALA A 60 -1.98 -3.13 8.94
N ALA A 61 -2.58 -2.43 7.97
CA ALA A 61 -2.20 -1.08 7.57
C ALA A 61 -2.33 -0.08 8.73
N VAL A 62 -3.46 -0.12 9.46
CA VAL A 62 -3.68 0.69 10.66
C VAL A 62 -2.62 0.36 11.72
N ALA A 63 -2.34 -0.93 11.96
CA ALA A 63 -1.36 -1.36 12.95
C ALA A 63 0.08 -0.95 12.59
N CYS A 64 0.39 -0.75 11.31
CA CYS A 64 1.67 -0.23 10.82
C CYS A 64 1.78 1.30 10.91
N GLY A 65 0.71 2.00 11.32
CA GLY A 65 0.70 3.45 11.48
C GLY A 65 0.47 4.23 10.18
N ALA A 66 -0.04 3.59 9.12
CA ALA A 66 -0.37 4.29 7.89
C ALA A 66 -1.64 5.16 8.07
N PRO A 67 -1.58 6.49 7.84
CA PRO A 67 -2.76 7.35 7.95
C PRO A 67 -3.73 7.22 6.77
N VAL A 68 -3.30 6.64 5.65
CA VAL A 68 -4.09 6.50 4.42
C VAL A 68 -3.93 5.08 3.87
N VAL A 69 -4.99 4.56 3.26
CA VAL A 69 -4.95 3.37 2.40
C VAL A 69 -5.50 3.71 1.02
N GLU A 70 -4.93 3.09 0.00
CA GLU A 70 -5.43 3.14 -1.38
C GLU A 70 -5.91 1.75 -1.77
N LEU A 71 -7.18 1.62 -2.13
CA LEU A 71 -7.76 0.32 -2.47
C LEU A 71 -7.44 -0.05 -3.91
N HIS A 72 -6.93 -1.27 -4.10
CA HIS A 72 -6.71 -1.84 -5.41
C HIS A 72 -8.05 -2.15 -6.09
N THR A 73 -8.40 -1.35 -7.10
CA THR A 73 -9.65 -1.51 -7.87
C THR A 73 -9.46 -2.30 -9.16
N GLY A 74 -8.31 -2.96 -9.38
CA GLY A 74 -8.02 -3.71 -10.60
C GLY A 74 -9.06 -4.80 -10.86
N THR A 75 -9.37 -5.64 -9.86
CA THR A 75 -10.40 -6.68 -9.97
C THR A 75 -11.79 -6.12 -10.34
N PHE A 76 -12.13 -4.92 -9.85
CA PHE A 76 -13.39 -4.26 -10.22
C PHE A 76 -13.35 -3.75 -11.67
N ALA A 77 -12.23 -3.14 -12.09
CA ALA A 77 -12.07 -2.61 -13.43
C ALA A 77 -12.03 -3.70 -14.51
N ASP A 78 -11.40 -4.83 -14.20
CA ASP A 78 -11.26 -5.98 -15.10
C ASP A 78 -12.45 -6.96 -15.02
N ALA A 79 -13.46 -6.66 -14.21
CA ALA A 79 -14.61 -7.52 -14.04
C ALA A 79 -15.30 -7.75 -15.39
N PRO A 80 -15.55 -9.01 -15.78
CA PRO A 80 -16.21 -9.31 -17.04
C PRO A 80 -17.63 -8.75 -17.03
N THR A 81 -18.02 -8.08 -18.11
CA THR A 81 -19.41 -7.66 -18.28
C THR A 81 -20.25 -8.91 -18.54
N THR A 82 -21.31 -9.11 -17.76
CA THR A 82 -22.27 -10.19 -18.05
C THR A 82 -22.99 -9.85 -19.36
N ALA A 83 -22.87 -10.72 -20.36
CA ALA A 83 -23.59 -10.62 -21.63
C ALA A 83 -25.08 -10.99 -21.45
#